data_AF-A0A3B3X6W8-F1
#
_entry.id   AF-A0A3B3X6W8-F1
#
_cell.length_a   1.000
_cell.length_b   1.000
_cell.length_c   1.000
_cell.angle_alpha   90.00
_cell.angle_beta   90.00
_cell.angle_gamma   90.00
#
_symmetry.space_group_name_H-M   'P 1'
#
loop_
_entity.id
_entity.type
_entity.pdbx_description
1 polymer ?
#
loop_
_entity_poly.entity_id
_entity_poly.type
_entity_poly.pdbx_seq_one_letter_code
_entity_poly.pdbx_strand_id
1 'polypeptide(L)'
;MVELGQWEKALAVAPGVSMKYWKKLMQRRADQLMADDNDDAIPYCIATGDIKKLVSFFTSRGQLLEALLIVQVTEGAGHQVRPAGRQYQSLLHHVCKELAEWYFQDGRSVLAACCHLAVDNIHVAMASLIRGNELELAACVGLVLGEAANQSTAYCLELLARKMSVVLRELSADLLQMIPDNHVLLAKLCAFHPGSAAEINQLHQRCGLPSLDECSDLAVAAAADGDLFSAVKFHLLSSEPELALQMGLSFLKEQLAGSDWTVDGVQPILDLLSYIRTDRLVLPRLTQERSELLILCGYIGGLLAIRRSYCSIVPALYEFTSQLLKRREVGVPLQIQQLSAELEAWRAATQPGRSANAAVLTSCSAARVTMATKIQSSEPGALVLVGPDYVTGSNLPSHSDLHLSCFTGHRIQGPVFLLEDNKSAISLNDALMWAKVNPFSPLGTGLRINPF
;
A
#
# COMPACT_ATOMS: atom_id res chain seq x y z
N MET A 1 -40.72 38.53 -22.43
CA MET A 1 -39.65 37.86 -23.22
C MET A 1 -39.18 36.57 -22.57
N VAL A 2 -38.75 36.59 -21.30
CA VAL A 2 -38.36 35.38 -20.56
C VAL A 2 -39.51 34.36 -20.44
N GLU A 3 -40.71 34.83 -20.07
CA GLU A 3 -41.93 33.99 -20.01
C GLU A 3 -42.40 33.47 -21.37
N LEU A 4 -41.88 34.03 -22.46
CA LEU A 4 -42.15 33.62 -23.84
C LEU A 4 -41.04 32.69 -24.39
N GLY A 5 -40.10 32.23 -23.55
CA GLY A 5 -38.96 31.39 -23.95
C GLY A 5 -37.89 32.11 -24.79
N GLN A 6 -38.02 33.42 -25.03
CA GLN A 6 -37.09 34.20 -25.85
C GLN A 6 -35.89 34.68 -25.04
N TRP A 7 -35.09 33.73 -24.56
CA TRP A 7 -33.98 33.98 -23.64
C TRP A 7 -32.87 34.86 -24.26
N GLU A 8 -32.47 34.61 -25.50
CA GLU A 8 -31.43 35.40 -26.19
C GLU A 8 -31.81 36.88 -26.31
N LYS A 9 -33.06 37.16 -26.70
CA LYS A 9 -33.59 38.54 -26.80
C LYS A 9 -33.67 39.21 -25.43
N ALA A 10 -34.09 38.48 -24.40
CA ALA A 10 -34.14 38.99 -23.04
C ALA A 10 -32.73 39.32 -22.50
N LEU A 11 -31.74 38.47 -22.78
CA LEU A 11 -30.35 38.64 -22.35
C LEU A 11 -29.63 39.77 -23.10
N ALA A 12 -29.96 40.02 -24.37
CA ALA A 12 -29.39 41.11 -25.15
C ALA A 12 -29.82 42.50 -24.63
N VAL A 13 -31.05 42.63 -24.12
CA VAL A 13 -31.61 43.91 -23.63
C VAL A 13 -31.33 44.14 -22.15
N ALA A 14 -31.08 43.08 -21.37
CA ALA A 14 -30.87 43.15 -19.92
C ALA A 14 -29.72 44.07 -19.43
N PRO A 15 -28.58 44.25 -20.14
CA PRO A 15 -27.56 45.21 -19.74
C PRO A 15 -28.06 46.66 -19.70
N GLY A 16 -29.07 46.99 -20.54
CA GLY A 16 -29.71 48.31 -20.55
C GLY A 16 -30.53 48.61 -19.29
N VAL A 17 -30.90 47.59 -18.50
CA VAL A 17 -31.56 47.75 -17.20
C VAL A 17 -30.52 47.89 -16.09
N SER A 18 -29.63 46.91 -15.97
CA SER A 18 -28.42 46.98 -15.16
C SER A 18 -27.56 45.74 -15.34
N MET A 19 -26.24 45.86 -15.10
CA MET A 19 -25.34 44.70 -15.08
C MET A 19 -25.68 43.67 -13.99
N LYS A 20 -26.24 44.11 -12.85
CA LYS A 20 -26.69 43.20 -11.78
C LYS A 20 -27.88 42.35 -12.23
N TYR A 21 -28.84 42.96 -12.92
CA TYR A 21 -30.00 42.26 -13.46
C TYR A 21 -29.60 41.28 -14.56
N TRP A 22 -28.73 41.71 -15.48
CA TRP A 22 -28.16 40.84 -16.51
C TRP A 22 -27.48 39.60 -15.90
N LYS A 23 -26.64 39.78 -14.88
CA LYS A 23 -25.95 38.67 -14.21
C LYS A 23 -26.94 37.67 -13.59
N LYS A 24 -27.98 38.16 -12.90
CA LYS A 24 -29.01 37.30 -12.30
C LYS A 24 -29.80 36.53 -13.36
N LEU A 25 -30.10 37.17 -14.49
CA LEU A 25 -30.83 36.55 -15.60
C LEU A 25 -29.99 35.48 -16.32
N MET A 26 -28.69 35.75 -16.54
CA MET A 26 -27.72 34.78 -17.06
C MET A 26 -27.58 33.56 -16.14
N GLN A 27 -27.47 33.77 -14.83
CA GLN A 27 -27.41 32.69 -13.83
C GLN A 27 -28.68 31.82 -13.87
N ARG A 28 -29.86 32.44 -13.94
CA ARG A 28 -31.14 31.70 -14.03
C ARG A 28 -31.22 30.85 -15.31
N ARG A 29 -30.72 31.36 -16.44
CA ARG A 29 -30.69 30.61 -17.70
C ARG A 29 -29.67 29.46 -17.64
N ALA A 30 -28.50 29.71 -17.06
CA ALA A 30 -27.49 28.69 -16.82
C ALA A 30 -28.03 27.55 -15.94
N ASP A 31 -28.67 27.87 -14.81
CA ASP A 31 -29.25 26.88 -13.90
C ASP A 31 -30.31 26.00 -14.58
N GLN A 32 -31.13 26.59 -15.46
CA GLN A 32 -32.12 25.83 -16.25
C GLN A 32 -31.44 24.88 -17.24
N LEU A 33 -30.46 25.37 -18.00
CA LEU A 33 -29.75 24.56 -18.99
C LEU A 33 -28.90 23.45 -18.35
N MET A 34 -28.34 23.70 -17.17
CA MET A 34 -27.61 22.67 -16.41
C MET A 34 -28.53 21.59 -15.86
N ALA A 35 -29.75 21.95 -15.43
CA ALA A 35 -30.74 20.96 -15.00
C ALA A 35 -31.21 20.06 -16.15
N ASP A 36 -31.21 20.59 -17.37
CA ASP A 36 -31.54 19.87 -18.61
C ASP A 36 -30.32 19.14 -19.21
N ASP A 37 -29.18 19.13 -18.51
CA ASP A 37 -27.93 18.53 -18.97
C ASP A 37 -27.49 19.03 -20.37
N ASN A 38 -27.61 20.35 -20.62
CA ASN A 38 -27.25 20.97 -21.89
C ASN A 38 -25.94 21.79 -21.82
N ASP A 39 -25.03 21.53 -22.76
CA ASP A 39 -23.74 22.23 -22.95
C ASP A 39 -23.87 23.73 -23.24
N ASP A 40 -25.03 24.16 -23.73
CA ASP A 40 -25.34 25.58 -23.92
C ASP A 40 -25.24 26.38 -22.62
N ALA A 41 -25.25 25.74 -21.44
CA ALA A 41 -25.01 26.38 -20.15
C ALA A 41 -23.59 26.97 -20.01
N ILE A 42 -22.59 26.39 -20.67
CA ILE A 42 -21.16 26.67 -20.46
C ILE A 42 -20.83 28.16 -20.70
N PRO A 43 -21.22 28.78 -21.84
CA PRO A 43 -20.94 30.21 -22.07
C PRO A 43 -21.59 31.12 -21.02
N TYR A 44 -22.77 30.77 -20.51
CA TYR A 44 -23.46 31.56 -19.49
C TYR A 44 -22.73 31.50 -18.13
N CYS A 45 -22.22 30.34 -17.74
CA CYS A 45 -21.43 30.15 -16.53
C CYS A 45 -20.07 30.87 -16.61
N ILE A 46 -19.39 30.80 -17.76
CA ILE A 46 -18.13 31.51 -18.00
C ILE A 46 -18.36 33.03 -17.92
N ALA A 47 -19.39 33.54 -18.61
CA ALA A 47 -19.70 34.97 -18.64
C ALA A 47 -20.11 35.53 -17.26
N THR A 48 -20.71 34.72 -16.39
CA THR A 48 -21.08 35.12 -15.03
C THR A 48 -19.96 34.93 -14.00
N GLY A 49 -18.89 34.21 -14.37
CA GLY A 49 -17.76 33.87 -13.51
C GLY A 49 -18.09 32.81 -12.45
N ASP A 50 -19.15 32.01 -12.64
CA ASP A 50 -19.60 31.00 -11.68
C ASP A 50 -18.86 29.66 -11.90
N ILE A 51 -17.55 29.71 -11.68
CA ILE A 51 -16.61 28.62 -11.99
C ILE A 51 -16.92 27.36 -11.18
N LYS A 52 -17.37 27.51 -9.92
CA LYS A 52 -17.70 26.37 -9.06
C LYS A 52 -18.84 25.53 -9.64
N LYS A 53 -19.91 26.19 -10.10
CA LYS A 53 -21.03 25.50 -10.73
C LYS A 53 -20.58 24.75 -11.98
N LEU A 54 -19.74 25.41 -12.79
CA LEU A 54 -19.22 24.80 -14.00
C LEU A 54 -18.32 23.58 -13.71
N VAL A 55 -17.47 23.65 -12.68
CA VAL A 55 -16.66 22.50 -12.25
C VAL A 55 -17.54 21.38 -11.72
N SER A 56 -18.57 21.69 -10.91
CA SER A 56 -19.51 20.65 -10.45
C SER A 56 -20.26 19.98 -11.60
N PHE A 57 -20.62 20.75 -12.63
CA PHE A 57 -21.30 20.25 -13.83
C PHE A 57 -20.45 19.23 -14.59
N PHE A 58 -19.20 19.59 -14.89
CA PHE A 58 -18.27 18.69 -15.57
C PHE A 58 -17.91 17.46 -14.71
N THR A 59 -17.69 17.67 -13.41
CA THR A 59 -17.40 16.58 -12.47
C THR A 59 -18.56 15.59 -12.38
N SER A 60 -19.81 16.06 -12.32
CA SER A 60 -21.00 15.17 -12.27
C SER A 60 -21.19 14.31 -13.52
N ARG A 61 -20.57 14.70 -14.64
CA ARG A 61 -20.61 13.98 -15.92
C ARG A 61 -19.39 13.08 -16.15
N GLY A 62 -18.45 13.03 -15.21
CA GLY A 62 -17.17 12.34 -15.40
C GLY A 62 -16.22 13.05 -16.37
N GLN A 63 -16.51 14.29 -16.77
CA GLN A 63 -15.69 15.13 -17.66
C GLN A 63 -14.61 15.87 -16.84
N LEU A 64 -13.75 15.09 -16.18
CA LEU A 64 -12.79 15.59 -15.19
C LEU A 64 -11.65 16.43 -15.82
N LEU A 65 -11.32 16.19 -17.09
CA LEU A 65 -10.30 16.97 -17.81
C LEU A 65 -10.79 18.37 -18.12
N GLU A 66 -12.05 18.49 -18.56
CA GLU A 66 -12.72 19.76 -18.81
C GLU A 66 -12.85 20.57 -17.52
N ALA A 67 -13.22 19.90 -16.42
CA ALA A 67 -13.24 20.49 -15.09
C ALA A 67 -11.85 21.05 -14.69
N LEU A 68 -10.77 20.28 -14.91
CA LEU A 68 -9.40 20.70 -14.59
C LEU A 68 -8.97 21.92 -15.41
N LEU A 69 -9.20 21.89 -16.73
CA LEU A 69 -8.84 22.98 -17.64
C LEU A 69 -9.50 24.30 -17.22
N ILE A 70 -10.77 24.26 -16.84
CA ILE A 70 -11.51 25.44 -16.39
C ILE A 70 -10.89 26.03 -15.13
N VAL A 71 -10.55 25.20 -14.15
CA VAL A 71 -9.92 25.69 -12.92
C VAL A 71 -8.54 26.30 -13.21
N GLN A 72 -7.70 25.62 -14.01
CA GLN A 72 -6.35 26.09 -14.34
C GLN A 72 -6.36 27.43 -15.09
N VAL A 73 -7.23 27.59 -16.09
CA VAL A 73 -7.38 28.86 -16.83
C VAL A 73 -7.79 30.00 -15.89
N THR A 74 -8.65 29.70 -14.90
CA THR A 74 -9.11 30.72 -13.96
C THR A 74 -8.08 31.10 -12.91
N GLU A 75 -7.16 30.20 -12.55
CA GLU A 75 -6.00 30.52 -11.70
C GLU A 75 -4.95 31.33 -12.48
N GLY A 76 -4.61 30.93 -13.70
CA GLY A 76 -3.58 31.59 -14.52
C GLY A 76 -3.96 32.99 -15.03
N ALA A 77 -5.25 33.26 -15.27
CA ALA A 77 -5.74 34.56 -15.71
C ALA A 77 -5.79 35.63 -14.59
N GLY A 78 -5.50 35.25 -13.34
CA GLY A 78 -5.68 36.06 -12.14
C GLY A 78 -4.45 36.82 -11.64
N HIS A 79 -3.75 37.59 -12.48
CA HIS A 79 -2.72 38.55 -12.02
C HIS A 79 -3.30 39.79 -11.30
N GLN A 80 -4.59 39.80 -10.96
CA GLN A 80 -5.20 40.84 -10.13
C GLN A 80 -5.63 40.27 -8.78
N VAL A 81 -4.82 40.60 -7.77
CA VAL A 81 -5.03 40.50 -6.32
C VAL A 81 -6.52 40.45 -5.93
N ARG A 82 -7.05 39.24 -5.74
CA ARG A 82 -8.34 39.00 -5.07
C ARG A 82 -8.20 37.84 -4.06
N PRO A 83 -8.91 37.88 -2.93
CA PRO A 83 -8.89 36.82 -1.91
C PRO A 83 -9.48 35.47 -2.37
N ALA A 84 -9.83 35.33 -3.65
CA ALA A 84 -10.41 34.13 -4.24
C ALA A 84 -9.37 33.05 -4.60
N GLY A 85 -8.07 33.36 -4.60
CA GLY A 85 -7.00 32.39 -4.96
C GLY A 85 -7.03 31.11 -4.11
N ARG A 86 -7.23 31.21 -2.79
CA ARG A 86 -7.34 30.03 -1.92
C ARG A 86 -8.53 29.12 -2.25
N GLN A 87 -9.62 29.71 -2.76
CA GLN A 87 -10.83 28.98 -3.10
C GLN A 87 -10.68 28.20 -4.41
N TYR A 88 -9.99 28.77 -5.40
CA TYR A 88 -9.66 28.08 -6.64
C TYR A 88 -8.62 26.99 -6.42
N GLN A 89 -7.63 27.24 -5.55
CA GLN A 89 -6.65 26.24 -5.16
C GLN A 89 -7.34 25.02 -4.52
N SER A 90 -8.29 25.23 -3.60
CA SER A 90 -9.05 24.10 -3.01
C SER A 90 -9.88 23.31 -4.02
N LEU A 91 -10.42 23.99 -5.04
CA LEU A 91 -11.20 23.36 -6.11
C LEU A 91 -10.29 22.56 -7.05
N LEU A 92 -9.12 23.10 -7.38
CA LEU A 92 -8.10 22.45 -8.18
C LEU A 92 -7.60 21.17 -7.48
N HIS A 93 -7.33 21.25 -6.18
CA HIS A 93 -6.94 20.08 -5.38
C HIS A 93 -8.02 19.00 -5.40
N HIS A 94 -9.30 19.39 -5.30
CA HIS A 94 -10.40 18.44 -5.35
C HIS A 94 -10.51 17.75 -6.72
N VAL A 95 -10.52 18.51 -7.82
CA VAL A 95 -10.62 17.94 -9.18
C VAL A 95 -9.42 17.05 -9.50
N CYS A 96 -8.19 17.48 -9.18
CA CYS A 96 -7.00 16.67 -9.37
C CYS A 96 -7.04 15.38 -8.54
N LYS A 97 -7.61 15.41 -7.33
CA LYS A 97 -7.77 14.21 -6.51
C LYS A 97 -8.74 13.22 -7.14
N GLU A 98 -9.94 13.66 -7.55
CA GLU A 98 -10.93 12.80 -8.21
C GLU A 98 -10.38 12.20 -9.52
N LEU A 99 -9.69 13.01 -10.32
CA LEU A 99 -9.06 12.57 -11.57
C LEU A 99 -7.93 11.57 -11.31
N ALA A 100 -7.12 11.80 -10.27
CA ALA A 100 -6.05 10.88 -9.89
C ALA A 100 -6.62 9.53 -9.41
N GLU A 101 -7.67 9.54 -8.61
CA GLU A 101 -8.35 8.32 -8.16
C GLU A 101 -8.92 7.52 -9.33
N TRP A 102 -9.54 8.21 -10.30
CA TRP A 102 -10.02 7.58 -11.52
C TRP A 102 -8.88 6.94 -12.34
N TYR A 103 -7.80 7.69 -12.60
CA TYR A 103 -6.64 7.15 -13.32
C TYR A 103 -6.00 5.97 -12.59
N PHE A 104 -5.90 6.03 -11.27
CA PHE A 104 -5.32 4.95 -10.48
C PHE A 104 -6.18 3.68 -10.56
N GLN A 105 -7.49 3.81 -10.43
CA GLN A 105 -8.44 2.70 -10.60
C GLN A 105 -8.47 2.13 -12.02
N ASP A 106 -8.06 2.91 -13.03
CA ASP A 106 -7.90 2.43 -14.41
C ASP A 106 -6.55 1.72 -14.67
N GLY A 107 -5.66 1.64 -13.68
CA GLY A 107 -4.31 1.09 -13.87
C GLY A 107 -3.31 2.07 -14.49
N ARG A 108 -3.60 3.37 -14.46
CA ARG A 108 -2.74 4.44 -14.97
C ARG A 108 -2.08 5.20 -13.82
N SER A 109 -1.29 4.49 -13.03
CA SER A 109 -0.56 5.00 -11.86
C SER A 109 0.28 6.25 -12.16
N VAL A 110 0.94 6.30 -13.31
CA VAL A 110 1.75 7.45 -13.75
C VAL A 110 0.90 8.71 -13.93
N LEU A 111 -0.26 8.61 -14.57
CA LEU A 111 -1.17 9.74 -14.76
C LEU A 111 -1.77 10.20 -13.43
N ALA A 112 -2.09 9.27 -12.53
CA ALA A 112 -2.52 9.59 -11.17
C ALA A 112 -1.43 10.36 -10.41
N ALA A 113 -0.17 9.92 -10.50
CA ALA A 113 0.96 10.61 -9.89
C ALA A 113 1.16 12.02 -10.47
N CYS A 114 1.03 12.19 -11.79
CA CYS A 114 1.07 13.51 -12.44
C CYS A 114 0.00 14.46 -11.89
N CYS A 115 -1.23 13.98 -11.68
CA CYS A 115 -2.32 14.78 -11.11
C CYS A 115 -1.99 15.25 -9.68
N HIS A 116 -1.35 14.41 -8.87
CA HIS A 116 -0.91 14.76 -7.53
C HIS A 116 0.30 15.71 -7.52
N LEU A 117 1.27 15.51 -8.42
CA LEU A 117 2.41 16.43 -8.56
C LEU A 117 1.98 17.81 -9.06
N ALA A 118 0.96 17.89 -9.93
CA ALA A 118 0.41 19.16 -10.39
C ALA A 118 -0.16 20.04 -9.26
N VAL A 119 -0.47 19.43 -8.11
CA VAL A 119 -0.97 20.10 -6.89
C VAL A 119 0.01 20.03 -5.72
N ASP A 120 1.28 19.74 -6.00
CA ASP A 120 2.36 19.64 -5.02
C ASP A 120 2.15 18.57 -3.92
N ASN A 121 1.30 17.58 -4.18
CA ASN A 121 1.06 16.44 -3.28
C ASN A 121 2.09 15.32 -3.52
N ILE A 122 3.34 15.58 -3.18
CA ILE A 122 4.49 14.68 -3.40
C ILE A 122 4.26 13.29 -2.76
N HIS A 123 3.79 13.24 -1.50
CA HIS A 123 3.60 11.97 -0.80
C HIS A 123 2.63 11.04 -1.50
N VAL A 124 1.49 11.56 -1.97
CA VAL A 124 0.46 10.76 -2.65
C VAL A 124 0.90 10.41 -4.07
N ALA A 125 1.59 11.31 -4.78
CA ALA A 125 2.17 11.01 -6.08
C ALA A 125 3.13 9.82 -6.02
N MET A 126 4.06 9.85 -5.05
CA MET A 126 5.00 8.75 -4.80
C MET A 126 4.26 7.46 -4.41
N ALA A 127 3.23 7.56 -3.57
CA ALA A 127 2.39 6.41 -3.22
C ALA A 127 1.69 5.79 -4.44
N SER A 128 1.16 6.61 -5.37
CA SER A 128 0.53 6.13 -6.61
C SER A 128 1.51 5.37 -7.50
N LEU A 129 2.75 5.85 -7.66
CA LEU A 129 3.76 5.14 -8.45
C LEU A 129 4.17 3.81 -7.81
N ILE A 130 4.44 3.81 -6.50
CA ILE A 130 4.86 2.61 -5.77
C ILE A 130 3.74 1.56 -5.72
N ARG A 131 2.48 1.97 -5.52
CA ARG A 131 1.30 1.08 -5.55
C ARG A 131 0.94 0.63 -6.96
N GLY A 132 1.42 1.34 -7.99
CA GLY A 132 1.35 0.93 -9.38
C GLY A 132 2.47 -0.02 -9.83
N ASN A 133 3.40 -0.37 -8.93
CA ASN A 133 4.63 -1.11 -9.23
C ASN A 133 5.57 -0.44 -10.26
N GLU A 134 5.52 0.89 -10.37
CA GLU A 134 6.41 1.69 -11.22
C GLU A 134 7.69 2.08 -10.44
N LEU A 135 8.40 1.08 -9.91
CA LEU A 135 9.48 1.28 -8.92
C LEU A 135 10.67 2.06 -9.49
N GLU A 136 11.11 1.75 -10.71
CA GLU A 136 12.23 2.42 -11.36
C GLU A 136 11.92 3.91 -11.59
N LEU A 137 10.69 4.21 -12.05
CA LEU A 137 10.23 5.59 -12.26
C LEU A 137 10.07 6.32 -10.91
N ALA A 138 9.48 5.67 -9.91
CA ALA A 138 9.34 6.23 -8.57
C ALA A 138 10.69 6.56 -7.95
N ALA A 139 11.70 5.69 -8.06
CA ALA A 139 13.05 5.97 -7.59
C ALA A 139 13.64 7.22 -8.27
N CYS A 140 13.55 7.31 -9.60
CA CYS A 140 14.02 8.48 -10.35
C CYS A 140 13.31 9.77 -9.93
N VAL A 141 11.99 9.76 -9.83
CA VAL A 141 11.19 10.92 -9.40
C VAL A 141 11.55 11.31 -7.97
N GLY A 142 11.66 10.34 -7.07
CA GLY A 142 12.03 10.55 -5.68
C GLY A 142 13.40 11.21 -5.50
N LEU A 143 14.40 10.78 -6.27
CA LEU A 143 15.74 11.37 -6.27
C LEU A 143 15.74 12.83 -6.75
N VAL A 144 14.91 13.17 -7.75
CA VAL A 144 14.76 14.56 -8.24
C VAL A 144 14.04 15.43 -7.21
N LEU A 145 13.02 14.90 -6.53
CA LEU A 145 12.25 15.62 -5.51
C LEU A 145 13.01 15.79 -4.18
N GLY A 146 14.08 15.02 -3.96
CA GLY A 146 14.99 15.19 -2.83
C GLY A 146 14.33 14.93 -1.48
N GLU A 147 14.61 15.80 -0.50
CA GLU A 147 14.18 15.62 0.90
C GLU A 147 12.67 15.45 1.06
N ALA A 148 11.86 16.13 0.24
CA ALA A 148 10.41 16.06 0.29
C ALA A 148 9.86 14.66 -0.01
N ALA A 149 10.62 13.84 -0.76
CA ALA A 149 10.26 12.47 -1.12
C ALA A 149 11.12 11.41 -0.42
N ASN A 150 12.00 11.77 0.51
CA ASN A 150 13.04 10.88 1.04
C ASN A 150 12.48 9.56 1.60
N GLN A 151 11.46 9.63 2.47
CA GLN A 151 10.85 8.43 3.06
C GLN A 151 10.27 7.48 1.99
N SER A 152 9.54 8.03 1.01
CA SER A 152 8.97 7.24 -0.08
C SER A 152 10.05 6.67 -1.00
N THR A 153 11.13 7.42 -1.22
CA THR A 153 12.27 7.02 -2.04
C THR A 153 13.02 5.88 -1.39
N ALA A 154 13.31 5.96 -0.09
CA ALA A 154 13.92 4.89 0.70
C ALA A 154 13.10 3.59 0.59
N TYR A 155 11.79 3.66 0.78
CA TYR A 155 10.93 2.48 0.66
C TYR A 155 10.90 1.92 -0.77
N CYS A 156 10.87 2.79 -1.79
CA CYS A 156 10.92 2.37 -3.18
C CYS A 156 12.24 1.64 -3.50
N LEU A 157 13.37 2.15 -3.03
CA LEU A 157 14.69 1.54 -3.21
C LEU A 157 14.77 0.18 -2.50
N GLU A 158 14.14 0.02 -1.34
CA GLU A 158 14.03 -1.29 -0.67
C GLU A 158 13.27 -2.31 -1.54
N LEU A 159 12.13 -1.93 -2.12
CA LEU A 159 11.37 -2.82 -3.00
C LEU A 159 12.15 -3.15 -4.29
N LEU A 160 12.82 -2.16 -4.87
CA LEU A 160 13.64 -2.35 -6.07
C LEU A 160 14.84 -3.25 -5.77
N ALA A 161 15.46 -3.11 -4.59
CA ALA A 161 16.51 -4.01 -4.13
C ALA A 161 16.00 -5.45 -3.99
N ARG A 162 14.78 -5.66 -3.49
CA ARG A 162 14.14 -7.00 -3.42
C ARG A 162 13.84 -7.57 -4.81
N LYS A 163 13.42 -6.75 -5.77
CA LYS A 163 13.26 -7.16 -7.17
C LYS A 163 14.58 -7.65 -7.75
N MET A 164 15.65 -6.88 -7.54
CA MET A 164 16.97 -7.18 -8.09
C MET A 164 17.70 -8.31 -7.37
N SER A 165 17.36 -8.63 -6.11
CA SER A 165 18.09 -9.64 -5.32
C SER A 165 18.06 -11.06 -5.93
N VAL A 166 17.09 -11.34 -6.80
CA VAL A 166 16.96 -12.62 -7.50
C VAL A 166 17.92 -12.71 -8.70
N VAL A 167 18.16 -11.58 -9.39
CA VAL A 167 18.85 -11.55 -10.70
C VAL A 167 20.24 -10.92 -10.59
N LEU A 168 20.36 -9.79 -9.90
CA LEU A 168 21.58 -8.97 -9.79
C LEU A 168 21.79 -8.54 -8.34
N ARG A 169 22.39 -9.44 -7.54
CA ARG A 169 22.62 -9.26 -6.10
C ARG A 169 23.49 -8.06 -5.76
N GLU A 170 24.49 -7.80 -6.58
CA GLU A 170 25.39 -6.67 -6.43
C GLU A 170 24.65 -5.33 -6.54
N LEU A 171 23.76 -5.21 -7.53
CA LEU A 171 22.93 -4.03 -7.73
C LEU A 171 21.97 -3.80 -6.56
N SER A 172 21.45 -4.88 -5.96
CA SER A 172 20.62 -4.79 -4.75
C SER A 172 21.36 -4.11 -3.59
N ALA A 173 22.62 -4.46 -3.36
CA ALA A 173 23.43 -3.81 -2.33
C ALA A 173 23.68 -2.33 -2.64
N ASP A 174 24.00 -2.00 -3.90
CA ASP A 174 24.25 -0.62 -4.33
C ASP A 174 23.01 0.27 -4.15
N LEU A 175 21.82 -0.25 -4.47
CA LEU A 175 20.55 0.45 -4.26
C LEU A 175 20.27 0.72 -2.78
N LEU A 176 20.54 -0.26 -1.90
CA LEU A 176 20.36 -0.10 -0.46
C LEU A 176 21.37 0.90 0.14
N GLN A 177 22.58 0.99 -0.43
CA GLN A 177 23.58 1.99 -0.01
C GLN A 177 23.15 3.43 -0.26
N MET A 178 22.19 3.66 -1.18
CA MET A 178 21.61 4.98 -1.43
C MET A 178 20.66 5.44 -0.31
N ILE A 179 20.23 4.55 0.59
CA ILE A 179 19.32 4.83 1.70
C ILE A 179 20.12 5.21 2.95
N PRO A 180 19.76 6.27 3.70
CA PRO A 180 20.36 6.55 5.00
C PRO A 180 20.03 5.46 6.04
N ASP A 181 20.90 5.23 7.03
CA ASP A 181 20.70 4.25 8.10
C ASP A 181 20.39 2.81 7.60
N ASN A 182 21.02 2.42 6.49
CA ASN A 182 20.75 1.18 5.75
C ASN A 182 21.30 -0.12 6.40
N HIS A 183 21.96 -0.05 7.56
CA HIS A 183 22.65 -1.20 8.17
C HIS A 183 21.74 -2.43 8.35
N VAL A 184 20.48 -2.21 8.73
CA VAL A 184 19.50 -3.29 8.90
C VAL A 184 19.07 -3.88 7.55
N LEU A 185 18.91 -3.04 6.52
CA LEU A 185 18.53 -3.50 5.17
C LEU A 185 19.64 -4.31 4.51
N LEU A 186 20.88 -3.86 4.66
CA LEU A 186 22.06 -4.59 4.19
C LEU A 186 22.24 -5.92 4.94
N ALA A 187 22.02 -5.92 6.26
CA ALA A 187 22.04 -7.15 7.06
C ALA A 187 20.96 -8.15 6.57
N LYS A 188 19.74 -7.69 6.30
CA LYS A 188 18.67 -8.52 5.73
C LYS A 188 19.06 -9.12 4.37
N LEU A 189 19.64 -8.31 3.48
CA LEU A 189 20.09 -8.78 2.17
C LEU A 189 21.16 -9.89 2.31
N CYS A 190 22.15 -9.67 3.18
CA CYS A 190 23.24 -10.62 3.42
C CYS A 190 22.74 -11.89 4.12
N ALA A 191 21.89 -11.76 5.13
CA ALA A 191 21.34 -12.89 5.89
C ALA A 191 20.53 -13.84 5.00
N PHE A 192 19.87 -13.35 3.96
CA PHE A 192 19.10 -14.18 3.04
C PHE A 192 19.96 -14.87 1.98
N HIS A 193 21.20 -14.44 1.77
CA HIS A 193 22.04 -14.90 0.67
C HIS A 193 22.48 -16.37 0.86
N PRO A 194 22.13 -17.28 -0.05
CA PRO A 194 22.69 -18.62 -0.06
C PRO A 194 24.09 -18.59 -0.70
N GLY A 195 25.06 -19.29 -0.10
CA GLY A 195 26.41 -19.36 -0.62
C GLY A 195 27.38 -20.05 0.32
N SER A 196 28.60 -20.25 -0.17
CA SER A 196 29.75 -20.66 0.66
C SER A 196 30.15 -19.55 1.63
N ALA A 197 30.87 -19.89 2.70
CA ALA A 197 31.34 -18.91 3.67
C ALA A 197 32.20 -17.80 3.04
N ALA A 198 32.98 -18.12 2.00
CA ALA A 198 33.79 -17.15 1.28
C ALA A 198 32.93 -16.14 0.49
N GLU A 199 31.91 -16.61 -0.23
CA GLU A 199 30.98 -15.75 -0.98
C GLU A 199 30.17 -14.85 -0.04
N ILE A 200 29.72 -15.39 1.09
CA ILE A 200 28.99 -14.63 2.11
C ILE A 200 29.89 -13.54 2.71
N ASN A 201 31.13 -13.87 3.10
CA ASN A 201 32.07 -12.89 3.63
C ASN A 201 32.45 -11.81 2.59
N GLN A 202 32.54 -12.15 1.30
CA GLN A 202 32.76 -11.17 0.24
C GLN A 202 31.59 -10.18 0.14
N LEU A 203 30.35 -10.66 0.25
CA LEU A 203 29.17 -9.80 0.28
C LEU A 203 29.12 -8.93 1.54
N HIS A 204 29.46 -9.49 2.70
CA HIS A 204 29.56 -8.75 3.96
C HIS A 204 30.58 -7.60 3.84
N GLN A 205 31.77 -7.89 3.30
CA GLN A 205 32.81 -6.88 3.09
C GLN A 205 32.32 -5.73 2.20
N ARG A 206 31.61 -6.03 1.12
CA ARG A 206 31.02 -5.00 0.23
C ARG A 206 29.95 -4.17 0.94
N CYS A 207 29.18 -4.79 1.83
CA CYS A 207 28.14 -4.12 2.60
C CYS A 207 28.66 -3.45 3.89
N GLY A 208 29.97 -3.51 4.16
CA GLY A 208 30.55 -2.98 5.41
C GLY A 208 30.10 -3.72 6.66
N LEU A 209 29.76 -5.01 6.55
CA LEU A 209 29.33 -5.87 7.65
C LEU A 209 30.50 -6.75 8.15
N PRO A 210 30.49 -7.16 9.43
CA PRO A 210 31.49 -8.05 9.99
C PRO A 210 31.47 -9.43 9.33
N SER A 211 32.58 -10.16 9.41
CA SER A 211 32.67 -11.53 8.90
C SER A 211 31.75 -12.50 9.65
N LEU A 212 31.51 -13.67 9.07
CA LEU A 212 30.68 -14.73 9.67
C LEU A 212 31.10 -15.09 11.10
N ASP A 213 32.41 -15.18 11.36
CA ASP A 213 32.94 -15.57 12.66
C ASP A 213 32.80 -14.43 13.69
N GLU A 214 33.11 -13.20 13.28
CA GLU A 214 32.90 -12.00 14.11
C GLU A 214 31.41 -11.81 14.44
N CYS A 215 30.50 -12.13 13.51
CA CYS A 215 29.06 -12.09 13.75
C CYS A 215 28.64 -13.02 14.90
N SER A 216 29.25 -14.21 15.02
CA SER A 216 28.94 -15.14 16.11
C SER A 216 29.30 -14.53 17.48
N ASP A 217 30.49 -13.93 17.59
CA ASP A 217 30.96 -13.30 18.82
C ASP A 217 30.10 -12.07 19.20
N LEU A 218 29.79 -11.23 18.20
CA LEU A 218 28.93 -10.06 18.39
C LEU A 218 27.50 -10.44 18.79
N ALA A 219 26.99 -11.56 18.29
CA ALA A 219 25.66 -12.04 18.65
C ALA A 219 25.59 -12.47 20.12
N VAL A 220 26.61 -13.19 20.60
CA VAL A 220 26.71 -13.60 22.01
C VAL A 220 26.88 -12.40 22.93
N ALA A 221 27.70 -11.43 22.54
CA ALA A 221 27.86 -10.18 23.30
C ALA A 221 26.54 -9.40 23.40
N ALA A 222 25.84 -9.20 22.27
CA ALA A 222 24.55 -8.52 22.26
C ALA A 222 23.48 -9.24 23.10
N ALA A 223 23.49 -10.58 23.08
CA ALA A 223 22.59 -11.37 23.92
C ALA A 223 22.89 -11.19 25.42
N ALA A 224 24.17 -11.10 25.80
CA ALA A 224 24.59 -10.85 27.18
C ALA A 224 24.20 -9.43 27.66
N ASP A 225 24.22 -8.46 26.77
CA ASP A 225 23.81 -7.07 27.02
C ASP A 225 22.27 -6.89 27.04
N GLY A 226 21.51 -7.91 26.68
CA GLY A 226 20.05 -7.87 26.59
C GLY A 226 19.49 -7.21 25.33
N ASP A 227 20.32 -6.90 24.33
CA ASP A 227 19.88 -6.41 23.02
C ASP A 227 19.51 -7.58 22.11
N LEU A 228 18.25 -8.03 22.24
CA LEU A 228 17.71 -9.10 21.43
C LEU A 228 17.73 -8.80 19.93
N PHE A 229 17.49 -7.55 19.53
CA PHE A 229 17.40 -7.20 18.11
C PHE A 229 18.76 -7.37 17.43
N SER A 230 19.82 -6.85 18.04
CA SER A 230 21.18 -7.02 17.52
C SER A 230 21.63 -8.48 17.62
N ALA A 231 21.30 -9.20 18.70
CA ALA A 231 21.63 -10.62 18.83
C ALA A 231 21.03 -11.47 17.70
N VAL A 232 19.73 -11.30 17.41
CA VAL A 232 19.05 -12.00 16.31
C VAL A 232 19.67 -11.59 14.97
N LYS A 233 19.91 -10.30 14.74
CA LYS A 233 20.53 -9.78 13.51
C LYS A 233 21.89 -10.42 13.25
N PHE A 234 22.77 -10.47 14.25
CA PHE A 234 24.11 -11.03 14.08
C PHE A 234 24.10 -12.56 14.00
N HIS A 235 23.25 -13.27 14.73
CA HIS A 235 23.09 -14.71 14.55
C HIS A 235 22.60 -15.08 13.14
N LEU A 236 21.70 -14.30 12.55
CA LEU A 236 21.27 -14.50 11.15
C LEU A 236 22.41 -14.33 10.14
N LEU A 237 23.35 -13.42 10.42
CA LEU A 237 24.56 -13.19 9.62
C LEU A 237 25.68 -14.19 9.91
N SER A 238 25.54 -15.03 10.94
CA SER A 238 26.56 -15.99 11.37
C SER A 238 26.45 -17.34 10.64
N SER A 239 27.35 -18.27 10.99
CA SER A 239 27.29 -19.66 10.53
C SER A 239 26.09 -20.45 11.10
N GLU A 240 25.47 -19.97 12.19
CA GLU A 240 24.40 -20.62 12.95
C GLU A 240 23.10 -19.78 13.01
N PRO A 241 22.42 -19.56 11.87
CA PRO A 241 21.17 -18.80 11.84
C PRO A 241 20.01 -19.49 12.58
N GLU A 242 20.15 -20.77 12.94
CA GLU A 242 19.15 -21.51 13.71
C GLU A 242 18.97 -20.97 15.13
N LEU A 243 20.04 -20.45 15.76
CA LEU A 243 19.98 -19.85 17.09
C LEU A 243 19.14 -18.56 17.08
N ALA A 244 19.31 -17.73 16.04
CA ALA A 244 18.46 -16.56 15.81
C ALA A 244 16.98 -16.93 15.76
N LEU A 245 16.65 -18.01 15.04
CA LEU A 245 15.28 -18.50 14.92
C LEU A 245 14.71 -18.93 16.28
N GLN A 246 15.46 -19.69 17.07
CA GLN A 246 15.03 -20.13 18.40
C GLN A 246 14.80 -18.94 19.35
N MET A 247 15.77 -18.03 19.44
CA MET A 247 15.70 -16.84 20.31
C MET A 247 14.57 -15.89 19.91
N GLY A 248 14.43 -15.64 18.61
CA GLY A 248 13.38 -14.75 18.11
C GLY A 248 11.99 -15.35 18.28
N LEU A 249 11.81 -16.65 18.02
CA LEU A 249 10.52 -17.31 18.22
C LEU A 249 10.12 -17.41 19.70
N SER A 250 11.06 -17.66 20.62
CA SER A 250 10.75 -17.67 22.06
C SER A 250 10.24 -16.31 22.52
N PHE A 251 10.94 -15.22 22.15
CA PHE A 251 10.50 -13.86 22.44
C PHE A 251 9.11 -13.57 21.87
N LEU A 252 8.86 -13.90 20.59
CA LEU A 252 7.55 -13.66 19.97
C LEU A 252 6.43 -14.42 20.68
N LYS A 253 6.67 -15.67 21.07
CA LYS A 253 5.69 -16.46 21.84
C LYS A 253 5.41 -15.85 23.20
N GLU A 254 6.42 -15.37 23.90
CA GLU A 254 6.26 -14.68 25.19
C GLU A 254 5.46 -13.38 25.05
N GLN A 255 5.76 -12.55 24.03
CA GLN A 255 5.03 -11.32 23.76
C GLN A 255 3.57 -11.58 23.40
N LEU A 256 3.30 -12.56 22.52
CA LEU A 256 1.93 -12.88 22.10
C LEU A 256 1.10 -13.54 23.21
N ALA A 257 1.74 -14.18 24.19
CA ALA A 257 1.07 -14.70 25.38
C ALA A 257 0.59 -13.57 26.33
N GLY A 258 1.19 -12.38 26.25
CA GLY A 258 0.73 -11.18 26.95
C GLY A 258 -0.54 -10.57 26.33
N SER A 259 -1.27 -9.76 27.09
CA SER A 259 -2.49 -9.09 26.62
C SER A 259 -2.24 -7.78 25.87
N ASP A 260 -1.09 -7.14 26.11
CA ASP A 260 -0.87 -5.72 25.80
C ASP A 260 0.16 -5.47 24.67
N TRP A 261 0.46 -6.50 23.87
CA TRP A 261 1.42 -6.37 22.78
C TRP A 261 0.84 -5.61 21.58
N THR A 262 1.71 -4.94 20.82
CA THR A 262 1.37 -4.23 19.58
C THR A 262 2.16 -4.79 18.40
N VAL A 263 1.61 -4.65 17.20
CA VAL A 263 2.28 -5.10 15.97
C VAL A 263 3.66 -4.44 15.82
N ASP A 264 3.82 -3.19 16.25
CA ASP A 264 5.09 -2.46 16.15
C ASP A 264 6.16 -3.01 17.11
N GLY A 265 5.76 -3.60 18.23
CA GLY A 265 6.70 -4.21 19.18
C GLY A 265 7.25 -5.56 18.70
N VAL A 266 6.45 -6.34 17.96
CA VAL A 266 6.84 -7.69 17.50
C VAL A 266 7.40 -7.71 16.09
N GLN A 267 6.99 -6.76 15.24
CA GLN A 267 7.35 -6.75 13.83
C GLN A 267 8.87 -6.64 13.57
N PRO A 268 9.65 -5.80 14.25
CA PRO A 268 11.08 -5.68 13.94
C PRO A 268 11.84 -7.01 14.03
N ILE A 269 11.53 -7.83 15.04
CA ILE A 269 12.13 -9.16 15.21
C ILE A 269 11.58 -10.15 14.17
N LEU A 270 10.26 -10.18 13.96
CA LEU A 270 9.64 -11.07 12.99
C LEU A 270 10.14 -10.80 11.56
N ASP A 271 10.32 -9.52 11.22
CA ASP A 271 10.89 -9.10 9.95
C ASP A 271 12.30 -9.63 9.76
N LEU A 272 13.19 -9.49 10.75
CA LEU A 272 14.54 -10.07 10.70
C LEU A 272 14.49 -11.58 10.49
N LEU A 273 13.70 -12.31 11.29
CA LEU A 273 13.59 -13.77 11.18
C LEU A 273 13.14 -14.23 9.79
N SER A 274 12.34 -13.41 9.10
CA SER A 274 11.88 -13.72 7.75
C SER A 274 12.97 -13.74 6.68
N TYR A 275 14.16 -13.18 6.97
CA TYR A 275 15.32 -13.20 6.09
C TYR A 275 16.28 -14.37 6.39
N ILE A 276 15.89 -15.34 7.22
CA ILE A 276 16.66 -16.58 7.37
C ILE A 276 16.83 -17.26 5.99
N ARG A 277 18.03 -17.80 5.73
CA ARG A 277 18.33 -18.48 4.48
C ARG A 277 17.39 -19.66 4.24
N THR A 278 16.83 -19.72 3.03
CA THR A 278 15.85 -20.75 2.65
C THR A 278 16.40 -22.17 2.74
N ASP A 279 17.67 -22.39 2.38
CA ASP A 279 18.33 -23.70 2.45
C ASP A 279 18.42 -24.22 3.89
N ARG A 280 18.54 -23.31 4.87
CA ARG A 280 18.55 -23.63 6.29
C ARG A 280 17.14 -23.86 6.82
N LEU A 281 16.19 -22.98 6.49
CA LEU A 281 14.81 -23.07 6.96
C LEU A 281 14.09 -24.34 6.50
N VAL A 282 14.44 -24.87 5.32
CA VAL A 282 13.81 -26.07 4.74
C VAL A 282 14.39 -27.38 5.33
N LEU A 283 15.44 -27.31 6.16
CA LEU A 283 16.01 -28.50 6.80
C LEU A 283 14.95 -29.25 7.64
N PRO A 284 14.89 -30.60 7.58
CA PRO A 284 13.88 -31.38 8.30
C PRO A 284 13.84 -31.11 9.80
N ARG A 285 15.02 -30.85 10.41
CA ARG A 285 15.17 -30.55 11.84
C ARG A 285 14.47 -29.28 12.29
N LEU A 286 14.24 -28.32 11.39
CA LEU A 286 13.60 -27.03 11.68
C LEU A 286 12.12 -27.02 11.27
N THR A 287 11.49 -28.17 11.08
CA THR A 287 10.11 -28.23 10.59
C THR A 287 9.14 -27.54 11.55
N GLN A 288 9.35 -27.67 12.85
CA GLN A 288 8.51 -27.02 13.86
C GLN A 288 8.69 -25.51 13.81
N GLU A 289 9.92 -25.01 13.93
CA GLU A 289 10.27 -23.59 13.94
C GLU A 289 9.85 -22.90 12.65
N ARG A 290 10.03 -23.56 11.49
CA ARG A 290 9.51 -23.08 10.20
C ARG A 290 8.00 -22.90 10.25
N SER A 291 7.26 -23.85 10.83
CA SER A 291 5.81 -23.77 10.93
C SER A 291 5.38 -22.62 11.83
N GLU A 292 6.04 -22.46 12.98
CA GLU A 292 5.79 -21.37 13.92
C GLU A 292 6.06 -20.01 13.26
N LEU A 293 7.18 -19.86 12.54
CA LEU A 293 7.51 -18.65 11.79
C LEU A 293 6.46 -18.33 10.72
N LEU A 294 6.03 -19.32 9.93
CA LEU A 294 5.02 -19.12 8.89
C LEU A 294 3.68 -18.67 9.47
N ILE A 295 3.27 -19.24 10.61
CA ILE A 295 2.03 -18.89 11.30
C ILE A 295 2.10 -17.46 11.84
N LEU A 296 3.22 -17.09 12.46
CA LEU A 296 3.42 -15.74 12.99
C LEU A 296 3.45 -14.70 11.87
N CYS A 297 4.18 -14.95 10.78
CA CYS A 297 4.17 -14.08 9.60
C CYS A 297 2.77 -13.97 8.95
N GLY A 298 2.02 -15.07 8.89
CA GLY A 298 0.64 -15.06 8.38
C GLY A 298 -0.29 -14.21 9.23
N TYR A 299 -0.25 -14.37 10.55
CA TYR A 299 -1.11 -13.63 11.48
C TYR A 299 -0.76 -12.14 11.55
N ILE A 300 0.51 -11.81 11.81
CA ILE A 300 0.98 -10.42 11.86
C ILE A 300 0.82 -9.74 10.50
N GLY A 301 1.09 -10.46 9.41
CA GLY A 301 0.81 -10.02 8.04
C GLY A 301 -0.67 -9.69 7.82
N GLY A 302 -1.59 -10.48 8.39
CA GLY A 302 -3.03 -10.20 8.39
C GLY A 302 -3.38 -8.90 9.10
N LEU A 303 -2.81 -8.65 10.27
CA LEU A 303 -3.00 -7.39 11.01
C LEU A 303 -2.41 -6.19 10.26
N LEU A 304 -1.22 -6.35 9.66
CA LEU A 304 -0.59 -5.33 8.81
C LEU A 304 -1.40 -5.05 7.54
N ALA A 305 -1.98 -6.08 6.91
CA ALA A 305 -2.85 -5.92 5.76
C ALA A 305 -4.10 -5.09 6.11
N ILE A 306 -4.67 -5.28 7.30
CA ILE A 306 -5.80 -4.48 7.79
C ILE A 306 -5.36 -3.04 8.04
N ARG A 307 -4.21 -2.83 8.70
CA ARG A 307 -3.62 -1.49 8.90
C ARG A 307 -3.46 -0.74 7.58
N ARG A 308 -3.02 -1.45 6.55
CA ARG A 308 -2.73 -0.92 5.21
C ARG A 308 -3.94 -0.90 4.27
N SER A 309 -5.11 -1.36 4.73
CA SER A 309 -6.33 -1.47 3.91
C SER A 309 -6.16 -2.35 2.66
N TYR A 310 -5.36 -3.41 2.75
CA TYR A 310 -5.22 -4.45 1.71
C TYR A 310 -6.37 -5.47 1.81
N CYS A 311 -7.60 -4.99 1.64
CA CYS A 311 -8.82 -5.74 1.98
C CYS A 311 -8.95 -7.09 1.25
N SER A 312 -8.42 -7.22 0.02
CA SER A 312 -8.54 -8.44 -0.78
C SER A 312 -7.77 -9.62 -0.19
N ILE A 313 -6.63 -9.39 0.46
CA ILE A 313 -5.76 -10.45 0.97
C ILE A 313 -6.01 -10.80 2.45
N VAL A 314 -6.73 -9.96 3.19
CA VAL A 314 -7.00 -10.18 4.63
C VAL A 314 -7.64 -11.55 4.88
N PRO A 315 -8.72 -11.96 4.19
CA PRO A 315 -9.29 -13.29 4.40
C PRO A 315 -8.31 -14.42 4.07
N ALA A 316 -7.48 -14.24 3.03
CA ALA A 316 -6.52 -15.24 2.61
C ALA A 316 -5.41 -15.45 3.64
N LEU A 317 -4.93 -14.37 4.30
CA LEU A 317 -3.91 -14.45 5.36
C LEU A 317 -4.43 -15.17 6.62
N TYR A 318 -5.66 -14.89 7.02
CA TYR A 318 -6.30 -15.58 8.15
C TYR A 318 -6.57 -17.06 7.85
N GLU A 319 -7.01 -17.37 6.63
CA GLU A 319 -7.23 -18.75 6.17
C GLU A 319 -5.91 -19.52 6.10
N PHE A 320 -4.87 -18.92 5.51
CA PHE A 320 -3.50 -19.46 5.49
C PHE A 320 -3.00 -19.82 6.88
N THR A 321 -3.11 -18.89 7.83
CA THR A 321 -2.72 -19.08 9.23
C THR A 321 -3.51 -20.21 9.88
N SER A 322 -4.84 -20.24 9.66
CA SER A 322 -5.72 -21.28 10.21
C SER A 322 -5.43 -22.67 9.65
N GLN A 323 -5.10 -22.78 8.37
CA GLN A 323 -4.74 -24.05 7.74
C GLN A 323 -3.41 -24.58 8.26
N LEU A 324 -2.43 -23.72 8.51
CA LEU A 324 -1.16 -24.13 9.12
C LEU A 324 -1.34 -24.61 10.56
N LEU A 325 -2.15 -23.93 11.37
CA LEU A 325 -2.50 -24.35 12.73
C LEU A 325 -3.24 -25.69 12.78
N LYS A 326 -4.08 -26.00 11.78
CA LYS A 326 -4.79 -27.30 11.71
C LYS A 326 -3.89 -28.47 11.30
N ARG A 327 -2.91 -28.22 10.44
CA ARG A 327 -2.08 -29.27 9.83
C ARG A 327 -0.92 -29.71 10.71
N ARG A 328 -0.51 -28.90 11.70
CA ARG A 328 0.71 -29.11 12.47
C ARG A 328 0.48 -28.79 13.95
N GLU A 329 0.99 -29.66 14.82
CA GLU A 329 1.08 -29.35 16.25
C GLU A 329 2.23 -28.34 16.45
N VAL A 330 1.90 -27.12 16.86
CA VAL A 330 2.85 -26.02 17.03
C VAL A 330 2.62 -25.32 18.37
N GLY A 331 3.69 -24.80 18.98
CA GLY A 331 3.66 -24.14 20.29
C GLY A 331 3.32 -22.66 20.25
N VAL A 332 2.54 -22.19 19.26
CA VAL A 332 2.21 -20.77 19.10
C VAL A 332 0.99 -20.41 19.97
N PRO A 333 1.00 -19.30 20.73
CA PRO A 333 -0.14 -18.86 21.55
C PRO A 333 -1.27 -18.24 20.72
N LEU A 334 -1.75 -18.97 19.70
CA LEU A 334 -2.84 -18.55 18.82
C LEU A 334 -3.87 -19.66 18.70
N GLN A 335 -5.16 -19.28 18.75
CA GLN A 335 -6.27 -20.22 18.62
C GLN A 335 -7.06 -19.96 17.35
N ILE A 336 -7.48 -21.03 16.67
CA ILE A 336 -8.31 -20.95 15.46
C ILE A 336 -9.62 -20.18 15.72
N GLN A 337 -10.22 -20.36 16.90
CA GLN A 337 -11.44 -19.67 17.31
C GLN A 337 -11.24 -18.14 17.40
N GLN A 338 -10.09 -17.71 17.92
CA GLN A 338 -9.72 -16.30 17.98
C GLN A 338 -9.57 -15.73 16.56
N LEU A 339 -8.85 -16.43 15.67
CA LEU A 339 -8.67 -16.01 14.27
C LEU A 339 -10.01 -15.87 13.54
N SER A 340 -10.93 -16.83 13.73
CA SER A 340 -12.27 -16.74 13.13
C SER A 340 -13.07 -15.55 13.66
N ALA A 341 -13.03 -15.29 14.96
CA ALA A 341 -13.75 -14.18 15.57
C ALA A 341 -13.22 -12.82 15.10
N GLU A 342 -11.89 -12.65 15.03
CA GLU A 342 -11.25 -11.43 14.51
C GLU A 342 -11.64 -11.19 13.05
N LEU A 343 -11.60 -12.24 12.21
CA LEU A 343 -11.93 -12.12 10.79
C LEU A 343 -13.42 -11.78 10.56
N GLU A 344 -14.33 -12.39 11.32
CA GLU A 344 -15.75 -12.05 11.28
C GLU A 344 -16.00 -10.60 11.72
N ALA A 345 -15.33 -10.16 12.78
CA ALA A 345 -15.45 -8.80 13.29
C ALA A 345 -14.93 -7.75 12.28
N TRP A 346 -13.84 -8.07 11.57
CA TRP A 346 -13.33 -7.26 10.45
C TRP A 346 -14.31 -7.23 9.27
N ARG A 347 -14.88 -8.37 8.85
CA ARG A 347 -15.89 -8.42 7.78
C ARG A 347 -17.12 -7.58 8.11
N ALA A 348 -17.59 -7.66 9.36
CA ALA A 348 -18.72 -6.86 9.84
C ALA A 348 -18.42 -5.36 9.85
N ALA A 349 -17.16 -4.97 10.06
CA ALA A 349 -16.74 -3.56 9.99
C ALA A 349 -16.68 -3.03 8.55
N THR A 350 -16.34 -3.89 7.59
CA THR A 350 -16.00 -3.49 6.22
C THR A 350 -17.18 -3.62 5.25
N GLN A 351 -18.19 -4.43 5.58
CA GLN A 351 -19.41 -4.58 4.78
C GLN A 351 -20.65 -4.01 5.49
N PRO A 352 -20.97 -2.72 5.31
CA PRO A 352 -22.20 -2.13 5.84
C PRO A 352 -23.41 -2.68 5.06
N GLY A 353 -24.07 -3.72 5.57
CA GLY A 353 -25.30 -4.24 4.96
C GLY A 353 -25.73 -5.66 5.34
N ARG A 354 -24.87 -6.48 5.95
CA ARG A 354 -25.29 -7.79 6.47
C ARG A 354 -25.89 -7.64 7.87
N SER A 355 -27.20 -7.89 7.98
CA SER A 355 -27.93 -7.98 9.25
C SER A 355 -27.19 -8.91 10.22
N ALA A 356 -26.59 -8.34 11.27
CA ALA A 356 -25.84 -9.07 12.27
C ALA A 356 -26.70 -9.25 13.53
N ASN A 357 -26.77 -10.48 14.05
CA ASN A 357 -27.46 -10.80 15.30
C ASN A 357 -26.85 -10.06 16.51
N ALA A 358 -27.65 -9.70 17.51
CA ALA A 358 -27.24 -8.93 18.69
C ALA A 358 -26.09 -9.57 19.50
N ALA A 359 -26.04 -10.91 19.62
CA ALA A 359 -24.95 -11.62 20.29
C ALA A 359 -23.63 -11.59 19.48
N VAL A 360 -23.72 -11.57 18.15
CA VAL A 360 -22.56 -11.46 17.24
C VAL A 360 -21.97 -10.06 17.32
N LEU A 361 -22.81 -9.02 17.44
CA LEU A 361 -22.38 -7.63 17.59
C LEU A 361 -21.55 -7.40 18.87
N THR A 362 -21.91 -8.03 19.99
CA THR A 362 -21.17 -7.90 21.27
C THR A 362 -19.83 -8.63 21.28
N SER A 363 -19.75 -9.84 20.69
CA SER A 363 -18.47 -10.55 20.52
C SER A 363 -17.55 -9.85 19.51
N CYS A 364 -18.13 -9.36 18.41
CA CYS A 364 -17.40 -8.58 17.40
C CYS A 364 -16.88 -7.25 17.95
N SER A 365 -17.56 -6.61 18.90
CA SER A 365 -17.11 -5.33 19.46
C SER A 365 -15.85 -5.49 20.32
N ALA A 366 -15.78 -6.53 21.16
CA ALA A 366 -14.59 -6.84 21.95
C ALA A 366 -13.38 -7.21 21.06
N ALA A 367 -13.59 -8.13 20.11
CA ALA A 367 -12.54 -8.54 19.17
C ALA A 367 -12.02 -7.35 18.34
N ARG A 368 -12.92 -6.43 17.94
CA ARG A 368 -12.54 -5.19 17.25
C ARG A 368 -11.69 -4.27 18.09
N VAL A 369 -11.99 -4.09 19.37
CA VAL A 369 -11.20 -3.23 20.26
C VAL A 369 -9.80 -3.81 20.47
N THR A 370 -9.70 -5.11 20.73
CA THR A 370 -8.41 -5.82 20.84
C THR A 370 -7.60 -5.75 19.55
N MET A 371 -8.26 -5.86 18.40
CA MET A 371 -7.61 -5.72 17.11
C MET A 371 -7.16 -4.29 16.84
N ALA A 372 -8.00 -3.30 17.14
CA ALA A 372 -7.70 -1.89 16.92
C ALA A 372 -6.51 -1.43 17.76
N THR A 373 -6.42 -1.89 19.01
CA THR A 373 -5.28 -1.62 19.90
C THR A 373 -3.98 -2.25 19.37
N LYS A 374 -4.02 -3.51 18.93
CA LYS A 374 -2.85 -4.18 18.30
C LYS A 374 -2.37 -3.48 17.03
N ILE A 375 -3.30 -2.95 16.23
CA ILE A 375 -3.04 -2.34 14.93
C ILE A 375 -2.68 -0.85 15.03
N GLN A 376 -2.92 -0.20 16.17
CA GLN A 376 -2.59 1.20 16.36
C GLN A 376 -1.11 1.44 16.05
N SER A 377 -0.84 2.40 15.15
CA SER A 377 0.53 2.72 14.71
C SER A 377 1.18 3.66 15.71
N SER A 378 2.42 3.35 16.07
CA SER A 378 3.26 4.23 16.90
C SER A 378 3.82 5.39 16.08
N GLU A 379 3.93 5.24 14.76
CA GLU A 379 4.37 6.30 13.84
C GLU A 379 3.29 6.68 12.81
N PRO A 380 3.06 7.98 12.55
CA PRO A 380 2.16 8.46 11.49
C PRO A 380 2.68 8.23 10.06
N GLY A 381 3.89 7.71 9.90
CA GLY A 381 4.64 7.73 8.64
C GLY A 381 4.61 6.42 7.88
N ALA A 382 3.61 6.22 7.02
CA ALA A 382 3.80 5.59 5.71
C ALA A 382 2.49 5.64 4.90
N LEU A 383 2.05 6.85 4.52
CA LEU A 383 0.94 7.02 3.56
C LEU A 383 1.17 6.23 2.26
N VAL A 384 2.43 5.95 1.91
CA VAL A 384 2.86 5.10 0.79
C VAL A 384 2.22 3.70 0.83
N LEU A 385 1.94 3.18 2.02
CA LEU A 385 1.55 1.80 2.24
C LEU A 385 0.03 1.60 2.35
N VAL A 386 -0.77 2.66 2.34
CA VAL A 386 -2.22 2.57 2.58
C VAL A 386 -3.00 2.55 1.28
N GLY A 387 -3.88 1.56 1.15
CA GLY A 387 -4.77 1.35 0.00
C GLY A 387 -4.26 0.27 -0.96
N PRO A 388 -5.14 -0.26 -1.82
CA PRO A 388 -4.81 -1.40 -2.68
C PRO A 388 -3.71 -1.08 -3.68
N ASP A 389 -2.88 -2.07 -4.01
CA ASP A 389 -1.98 -1.99 -5.16
C ASP A 389 -2.79 -2.20 -6.45
N TYR A 390 -2.42 -1.45 -7.49
CA TYR A 390 -3.14 -1.44 -8.74
C TYR A 390 -2.18 -1.20 -9.91
N VAL A 391 -1.67 -2.30 -10.45
CA VAL A 391 -0.66 -2.28 -11.52
C VAL A 391 -1.26 -1.92 -12.86
N THR A 392 -0.41 -1.46 -13.77
CA THR A 392 -0.82 -1.24 -15.15
C THR A 392 -1.31 -2.52 -15.81
N GLY A 393 -2.46 -2.41 -16.47
CA GLY A 393 -3.14 -3.53 -17.11
C GLY A 393 -4.06 -4.34 -16.20
N SER A 394 -4.28 -3.94 -14.94
CA SER A 394 -5.20 -4.63 -14.01
C SER A 394 -6.64 -4.77 -14.54
N ASN A 395 -7.11 -3.83 -15.36
CA ASN A 395 -8.42 -3.88 -16.00
C ASN A 395 -8.43 -4.57 -17.37
N LEU A 396 -7.29 -5.11 -17.83
CA LEU A 396 -7.28 -5.83 -19.09
C LEU A 396 -8.13 -7.10 -18.96
N PRO A 397 -8.89 -7.44 -20.03
CA PRO A 397 -9.66 -8.67 -20.04
C PRO A 397 -8.72 -9.85 -19.81
N SER A 398 -9.21 -10.82 -19.04
CA SER A 398 -8.53 -12.07 -18.78
C SER A 398 -8.14 -12.78 -20.09
N HIS A 399 -6.92 -13.32 -20.14
CA HIS A 399 -6.41 -14.10 -21.28
C HIS A 399 -7.29 -15.35 -21.58
N SER A 400 -7.04 -16.02 -22.71
CA SER A 400 -7.74 -17.25 -23.10
C SER A 400 -7.59 -18.37 -22.07
N ASP A 401 -6.47 -18.38 -21.33
CA ASP A 401 -6.21 -19.32 -20.25
C ASP A 401 -6.91 -18.85 -18.98
N LEU A 402 -7.85 -19.68 -18.51
CA LEU A 402 -8.68 -19.40 -17.34
C LEU A 402 -7.89 -19.66 -16.05
N HIS A 403 -7.18 -18.64 -15.58
CA HIS A 403 -6.59 -18.64 -14.24
C HIS A 403 -7.58 -18.17 -13.19
N LEU A 404 -7.84 -19.01 -12.19
CA LEU A 404 -8.62 -18.68 -11.01
C LEU A 404 -7.68 -18.27 -9.88
N SER A 405 -8.00 -17.19 -9.18
CA SER A 405 -7.25 -16.76 -8.00
C SER A 405 -7.43 -17.79 -6.88
N CYS A 406 -6.34 -18.30 -6.31
CA CYS A 406 -6.43 -19.21 -5.17
C CYS A 406 -6.94 -18.52 -3.88
N PHE A 407 -6.95 -17.18 -3.83
CA PHE A 407 -7.50 -16.41 -2.70
C PHE A 407 -9.01 -16.27 -2.76
N THR A 408 -9.55 -16.02 -3.96
CA THR A 408 -10.97 -15.65 -4.12
C THR A 408 -11.79 -16.67 -4.89
N GLY A 409 -11.16 -17.59 -5.63
CA GLY A 409 -11.81 -18.51 -6.56
C GLY A 409 -12.36 -17.86 -7.83
N HIS A 410 -12.22 -16.53 -7.98
CA HIS A 410 -12.70 -15.80 -9.16
C HIS A 410 -11.64 -15.78 -10.27
N ARG A 411 -12.09 -15.56 -11.50
CA ARG A 411 -11.20 -15.38 -12.65
C ARG A 411 -10.34 -14.14 -12.46
N ILE A 412 -9.03 -14.28 -12.68
CA ILE A 412 -8.09 -13.17 -12.61
C ILE A 412 -8.25 -12.29 -13.85
N GLN A 413 -8.41 -10.98 -13.64
CA GLN A 413 -8.33 -9.95 -14.67
C GLN A 413 -6.95 -9.29 -14.61
N GLY A 414 -6.42 -8.89 -15.76
CA GLY A 414 -5.09 -8.30 -15.85
C GLY A 414 -3.94 -9.29 -15.58
N PRO A 415 -2.77 -8.79 -15.10
CA PRO A 415 -1.58 -9.60 -14.91
C PRO A 415 -1.74 -10.70 -13.84
N VAL A 416 -1.29 -11.91 -14.19
CA VAL A 416 -1.33 -13.10 -13.33
C VAL A 416 0.05 -13.35 -12.73
N PHE A 417 0.10 -13.69 -11.45
CA PHE A 417 1.30 -14.19 -10.77
C PHE A 417 1.13 -15.68 -10.45
N LEU A 418 2.00 -16.52 -11.02
CA LEU A 418 2.04 -17.96 -10.77
C LEU A 418 2.88 -18.25 -9.53
N LEU A 419 2.37 -19.11 -8.65
CA LEU A 419 3.09 -19.58 -7.47
C LEU A 419 4.08 -20.69 -7.84
N GLU A 420 4.94 -21.08 -6.90
CA GLU A 420 6.04 -22.01 -7.13
C GLU A 420 5.62 -23.41 -7.59
N ASP A 421 4.35 -23.78 -7.41
CA ASP A 421 3.79 -25.06 -7.86
C ASP A 421 3.41 -25.07 -9.35
N ASN A 422 3.54 -23.92 -10.03
CA ASN A 422 3.13 -23.67 -11.41
C ASN A 422 1.66 -24.03 -11.70
N LYS A 423 0.81 -24.10 -10.66
CA LYS A 423 -0.60 -24.46 -10.78
C LYS A 423 -1.48 -23.41 -10.14
N SER A 424 -1.10 -22.97 -8.94
CA SER A 424 -1.82 -21.99 -8.18
C SER A 424 -1.43 -20.59 -8.67
N ALA A 425 -2.44 -19.73 -8.84
CA ALA A 425 -2.26 -18.39 -9.37
C ALA A 425 -2.99 -17.37 -8.50
N ILE A 426 -2.48 -16.15 -8.45
CA ILE A 426 -3.13 -14.99 -7.83
C ILE A 426 -2.99 -13.78 -8.78
N SER A 427 -3.80 -12.74 -8.58
CA SER A 427 -3.60 -11.49 -9.30
C SER A 427 -2.26 -10.87 -8.90
N LEU A 428 -1.59 -10.17 -9.82
CA LEU A 428 -0.35 -9.48 -9.49
C LEU A 428 -0.54 -8.44 -8.37
N ASN A 429 -1.69 -7.76 -8.34
CA ASN A 429 -2.06 -6.84 -7.27
C ASN A 429 -2.07 -7.52 -5.90
N ASP A 430 -2.73 -8.68 -5.79
CA ASP A 430 -2.78 -9.44 -4.54
C ASP A 430 -1.40 -9.97 -4.16
N ALA A 431 -0.59 -10.38 -5.14
CA ALA A 431 0.78 -10.84 -4.90
C ALA A 431 1.65 -9.72 -4.30
N LEU A 432 1.60 -8.51 -4.87
CA LEU A 432 2.34 -7.35 -4.38
C LEU A 432 1.91 -6.97 -2.96
N MET A 433 0.59 -6.84 -2.72
CA MET A 433 0.06 -6.54 -1.39
C MET A 433 0.47 -7.62 -0.37
N TRP A 434 0.42 -8.90 -0.76
CA TRP A 434 0.86 -10.02 0.07
C TRP A 434 2.35 -9.90 0.40
N ALA A 435 3.21 -9.74 -0.60
CA ALA A 435 4.67 -9.69 -0.41
C ALA A 435 5.16 -8.50 0.43
N LYS A 436 4.35 -7.45 0.55
CA LYS A 436 4.59 -6.28 1.41
C LYS A 436 4.28 -6.52 2.89
N VAL A 437 3.45 -7.52 3.23
CA VAL A 437 3.03 -7.82 4.62
C VAL A 437 3.39 -9.22 5.10
N ASN A 438 3.58 -10.16 4.18
CA ASN A 438 4.00 -11.53 4.45
C ASN A 438 5.06 -11.95 3.42
N PRO A 439 6.29 -12.24 3.85
CA PRO A 439 7.37 -12.60 2.93
C PRO A 439 7.23 -13.99 2.33
N PHE A 440 6.46 -14.89 2.94
CA PHE A 440 6.38 -16.29 2.52
C PHE A 440 5.24 -16.55 1.54
N SER A 441 5.41 -17.58 0.69
CA SER A 441 4.39 -18.03 -0.25
C SER A 441 3.11 -18.47 0.46
N PRO A 442 1.92 -18.14 -0.10
CA PRO A 442 0.63 -18.60 0.42
C PRO A 442 0.47 -20.14 0.38
N LEU A 443 1.35 -20.88 -0.28
CA LEU A 443 1.33 -22.35 -0.26
C LEU A 443 1.87 -22.96 1.05
N GLY A 444 2.53 -22.16 1.90
CA GLY A 444 3.06 -22.61 3.19
C GLY A 444 4.27 -23.53 3.07
N THR A 445 5.00 -23.44 1.95
CA THR A 445 6.22 -24.21 1.65
C THR A 445 7.44 -23.75 2.45
N GLY A 446 7.44 -22.49 2.90
CA GLY A 446 8.63 -21.82 3.45
C GLY A 446 9.44 -21.05 2.42
N LEU A 447 9.04 -21.07 1.14
CA LEU A 447 9.65 -20.25 0.10
C LEU A 447 9.17 -18.82 0.19
N ARG A 448 10.05 -17.88 -0.17
CA ARG A 448 9.74 -16.45 -0.23
C ARG A 448 9.00 -16.13 -1.52
N ILE A 449 7.96 -15.30 -1.43
CA ILE A 449 7.27 -14.75 -2.61
C ILE A 449 7.90 -13.42 -3.03
N ASN A 450 8.15 -13.25 -4.33
CA ASN A 450 8.73 -12.03 -4.89
C ASN A 450 8.04 -11.64 -6.22
N PRO A 451 7.03 -10.76 -6.18
CA PRO A 451 6.26 -10.34 -7.35
C PRO A 451 6.64 -8.96 -7.91
N PHE A 452 7.72 -8.33 -7.42
CA PHE A 452 8.12 -6.97 -7.80
C PHE A 452 8.74 -6.86 -9.20
#